data_AF-A0A414I6A3-F1
#
_entry.id   AF-A0A414I6A3-F1
#
_cell.length_a   1.000
_cell.length_b   1.000
_cell.length_c   1.000
_cell.angle_alpha   90.00
_cell.angle_beta   90.00
_cell.angle_gamma   90.00
#
_symmetry.space_group_name_H-M   'P 1'
#
loop_
_entity.id
_entity.type
_entity.pdbx_description
1 polymer ?
#
loop_
_entity_poly.entity_id
_entity_poly.type
_entity_poly.pdbx_seq_one_letter_code
_entity_poly.pdbx_strand_id
1 'polypeptide(L)'
;MSKYIPGNQKHLTLEDRIYIENELNRGTTFKDIAKFLCKGPTTISKEVKAHRISDWYHKGTFYNAKNFCVHRYHCRKTNACGKIILCGVKCSSCPTYNQTCRDFEKERCSRLDKAPYVCNGCPKKISHCTIAPDEVNLTPKLIRFNS
;
A
#
# COMPACT_ATOMS: atom_id res chain seq x y z
N MET A 1 22.16 17.40 4.70
CA MET A 1 21.45 17.70 5.97
C MET A 1 21.43 19.20 6.16
N SER A 2 20.35 19.80 6.66
CA SER A 2 20.34 21.23 6.99
C SER A 2 21.39 21.49 8.07
N LYS A 3 22.28 22.47 7.86
CA LYS A 3 23.36 22.84 8.80
C LYS A 3 22.90 23.26 10.20
N TYR A 4 21.59 23.37 10.43
CA TYR A 4 20.98 24.05 11.56
C TYR A 4 20.35 23.14 12.63
N ILE A 5 20.26 21.82 12.41
CA ILE A 5 19.70 20.90 13.41
C ILE A 5 20.81 19.94 13.84
N PRO A 6 21.35 20.07 15.06
CA PRO A 6 22.34 19.13 15.56
C PRO A 6 21.68 17.74 15.61
N GLY A 7 22.26 16.79 14.88
CA GLY A 7 21.72 15.43 14.82
C GLY A 7 21.86 14.74 16.16
N ASN A 8 20.76 14.26 16.73
CA ASN A 8 20.78 13.38 17.89
C ASN A 8 21.17 11.96 17.42
N GLN A 9 22.39 11.50 17.73
CA GLN A 9 22.89 10.17 17.34
C GLN A 9 22.24 8.99 18.06
N LYS A 10 21.29 9.23 18.98
CA LYS A 10 20.55 8.16 19.68
C LYS A 10 19.60 7.43 18.73
N HIS A 11 19.25 6.19 19.09
CA HIS A 11 18.18 5.46 18.42
C HIS A 11 16.81 6.14 18.63
N LEU A 12 15.86 5.88 17.74
CA LEU A 12 14.47 6.30 17.91
C LEU A 12 13.84 5.52 19.06
N THR A 13 13.16 6.23 19.96
CA THR A 13 12.40 5.59 21.05
C THR A 13 11.02 5.12 20.56
N LEU A 14 10.25 4.47 21.44
CA LEU A 14 8.87 4.11 21.15
C LEU A 14 8.00 5.37 20.97
N GLU A 15 8.22 6.40 21.78
CA GLU A 15 7.52 7.68 21.69
C GLU A 15 7.81 8.39 20.36
N ASP A 16 9.08 8.37 19.91
CA ASP A 16 9.45 8.92 18.61
C ASP A 16 8.72 8.20 17.46
N ARG A 17 8.56 6.88 17.57
CA ARG A 17 7.86 6.04 16.59
C ARG A 17 6.35 6.33 16.57
N ILE A 18 5.72 6.44 17.74
CA ILE A 18 4.31 6.86 17.88
C ILE A 18 4.11 8.26 17.27
N TYR A 19 5.07 9.18 17.49
CA TYR A 19 5.04 10.51 16.87
C TYR A 19 5.09 10.43 15.33
N ILE A 20 6.01 9.62 14.77
CA ILE A 20 6.10 9.38 13.32
C ILE A 20 4.76 8.88 12.78
N GLU A 21 4.15 7.88 13.42
CA GLU A 21 2.84 7.36 13.00
C GLU A 21 1.77 8.45 12.94
N ASN A 22 1.61 9.22 14.02
CA ASN A 22 0.60 10.27 14.12
C ASN A 22 0.78 11.34 13.05
N GLU A 23 2.01 11.77 12.81
CA GLU A 23 2.30 12.77 11.79
C GLU A 23 2.12 12.23 10.36
N LEU A 24 2.41 10.96 10.12
CA LEU A 24 2.08 10.32 8.84
C LEU A 24 0.57 10.19 8.64
N ASN A 25 -0.20 9.93 9.70
CA ASN A 25 -1.67 9.93 9.64
C ASN A 25 -2.22 11.31 9.25
N ARG A 26 -1.55 12.38 9.68
CA ARG A 26 -1.88 13.78 9.31
C ARG A 26 -1.37 14.19 7.93
N GLY A 27 -0.57 13.35 7.27
CA GLY A 27 0.01 13.64 5.96
C GLY A 27 1.27 14.52 6.00
N THR A 28 1.90 14.67 7.16
CA THR A 28 3.12 15.46 7.33
C THR A 28 4.30 14.85 6.58
N THR A 29 5.16 15.70 6.01
CA THR A 29 6.31 15.23 5.23
C THR A 29 7.42 14.67 6.13
N PHE A 30 8.22 13.72 5.62
CA PHE A 30 9.41 13.22 6.33
C PHE A 30 10.38 14.33 6.73
N LYS A 31 10.44 15.43 5.95
CA LYS A 31 11.31 16.57 6.25
C LYS A 31 10.86 17.24 7.54
N ASP A 32 9.57 17.45 7.74
CA ASP A 32 9.06 18.16 8.90
C ASP A 32 9.03 17.28 10.15
N ILE A 33 8.68 16.00 10.00
CA ILE A 33 8.81 14.99 11.07
C ILE A 33 10.27 14.92 11.56
N ALA A 34 11.22 14.87 10.63
CA ALA A 34 12.64 14.80 10.95
C ALA A 34 13.16 16.05 11.68
N LYS A 35 12.65 17.24 11.37
CA LYS A 35 13.01 18.47 12.08
C LYS A 35 12.59 18.40 13.54
N PHE A 36 11.36 17.96 13.82
CA PHE A 36 10.85 17.85 15.19
C PHE A 36 11.68 16.88 16.04
N LEU A 37 11.99 15.70 15.48
CA LEU A 37 12.77 14.67 16.19
C LEU A 37 14.28 14.93 16.22
N CYS A 38 14.75 16.01 15.59
CA CYS A 38 16.18 16.28 15.39
C CYS A 38 16.94 15.11 14.74
N LYS A 39 16.33 14.50 13.72
CA LYS A 39 16.87 13.38 12.94
C LYS A 39 17.05 13.75 11.46
N GLY A 40 17.71 12.88 10.70
CA GLY A 40 17.74 12.97 9.24
C GLY A 40 16.43 12.44 8.62
N PRO A 41 15.90 13.05 7.53
CA PRO A 41 14.74 12.51 6.81
C PRO A 41 14.94 11.07 6.31
N THR A 42 16.19 10.69 6.04
CA THR A 42 16.58 9.32 5.69
C THR A 42 16.40 8.34 6.86
N THR A 43 16.58 8.78 8.10
CA THR A 43 16.32 7.97 9.30
C THR A 43 14.84 7.66 9.40
N ILE A 44 13.98 8.68 9.26
CA ILE A 44 12.51 8.49 9.23
C ILE A 44 12.12 7.57 8.08
N SER A 45 12.66 7.78 6.87
CA SER A 45 12.37 6.92 5.73
C SER A 45 12.79 5.46 5.94
N LYS A 46 13.92 5.19 6.60
CA LYS A 46 14.38 3.83 6.91
C LYS A 46 13.49 3.17 7.95
N GLU A 47 13.16 3.91 9.01
CA GLU A 47 12.25 3.47 10.07
C GLU A 47 10.91 3.05 9.48
N VAL A 48 10.35 3.91 8.63
CA VAL A 48 9.07 3.68 7.97
C VAL A 48 9.12 2.46 7.07
N LYS A 49 10.21 2.28 6.33
CA LYS A 49 10.37 1.11 5.47
C LYS A 49 10.51 -0.20 6.25
N ALA A 50 11.17 -0.16 7.41
CA ALA A 50 11.44 -1.34 8.23
C ALA A 50 10.20 -1.82 9.00
N HIS A 51 9.36 -0.90 9.48
CA HIS A 51 8.26 -1.22 10.41
C HIS A 51 6.86 -1.05 9.83
N ARG A 52 6.73 -0.82 8.52
CA ARG A 52 5.41 -0.85 7.87
C ARG A 52 4.84 -2.27 7.89
N ILE A 53 3.60 -2.39 8.33
CA ILE A 53 2.80 -3.61 8.34
C ILE A 53 1.80 -3.58 7.19
N SER A 54 1.42 -4.74 6.67
CA SER A 54 0.29 -4.86 5.77
C SER A 54 -1.01 -4.91 6.57
N ASP A 55 -1.79 -3.84 6.58
CA ASP A 55 -3.09 -3.81 7.26
C ASP A 55 -4.21 -4.06 6.25
N TRP A 56 -4.42 -5.34 5.94
CA TRP A 56 -5.50 -5.77 5.05
C TRP A 56 -6.64 -6.49 5.80
N TYR A 57 -6.88 -6.16 7.07
CA TYR A 57 -8.03 -6.77 7.76
C TYR A 57 -9.40 -6.27 7.23
N HIS A 58 -9.42 -5.23 6.39
CA HIS A 58 -10.66 -4.69 5.84
C HIS A 58 -11.16 -5.49 4.63
N LYS A 59 -12.02 -6.47 4.91
CA LYS A 59 -12.86 -7.16 3.91
C LYS A 59 -13.85 -6.17 3.30
N GLY A 60 -13.39 -5.40 2.31
CA GLY A 60 -14.30 -4.66 1.43
C GLY A 60 -15.23 -5.65 0.73
N THR A 61 -16.53 -5.39 0.78
CA THR A 61 -17.61 -6.13 0.12
C THR A 61 -17.59 -5.88 -1.38
N PHE A 62 -16.55 -6.35 -2.06
CA PHE A 62 -16.48 -6.24 -3.52
C PHE A 62 -17.01 -7.52 -4.15
N TYR A 63 -18.06 -7.40 -4.98
CA TYR A 63 -18.31 -8.38 -6.04
C TYR A 63 -16.99 -8.52 -6.84
N ASN A 64 -16.47 -9.74 -6.95
CA ASN A 64 -15.15 -10.03 -7.51
C ASN A 64 -13.94 -9.55 -6.68
N ALA A 65 -14.01 -9.65 -5.34
CA ALA A 65 -12.87 -9.41 -4.43
C ALA A 65 -11.58 -10.20 -4.76
N LYS A 66 -11.65 -11.17 -5.67
CA LYS A 66 -10.53 -11.99 -6.13
C LYS A 66 -9.94 -11.55 -7.47
N ASN A 67 -10.52 -10.57 -8.18
CA ASN A 67 -9.97 -10.09 -9.46
C ASN A 67 -9.05 -8.88 -9.23
N PHE A 68 -7.76 -9.05 -9.53
CA PHE A 68 -6.74 -8.04 -9.27
C PHE A 68 -6.22 -7.34 -10.52
N CYS A 69 -6.94 -7.43 -11.64
CA CYS A 69 -6.52 -6.80 -12.87
C CYS A 69 -6.93 -5.33 -12.94
N VAL A 70 -6.04 -4.48 -13.48
CA VAL A 70 -6.33 -3.07 -13.76
C VAL A 70 -7.55 -2.89 -14.67
N HIS A 71 -7.82 -3.86 -15.55
CA HIS A 71 -8.93 -3.83 -16.50
C HIS A 71 -10.24 -4.41 -15.97
N ARG A 72 -10.32 -4.87 -14.71
CA ARG A 72 -11.46 -5.65 -14.20
C ARG A 72 -12.83 -4.97 -14.30
N TYR A 73 -12.88 -3.64 -14.34
CA TYR A 73 -14.13 -2.88 -14.43
C TYR A 73 -14.64 -2.69 -15.87
N HIS A 74 -13.77 -2.84 -16.88
CA HIS A 74 -14.10 -2.52 -18.27
C HIS A 74 -13.82 -3.67 -19.24
N CYS A 75 -13.13 -4.72 -18.81
CA CYS A 75 -12.80 -5.87 -19.64
C CYS A 75 -14.08 -6.64 -20.04
N ARG A 76 -14.34 -6.72 -21.35
CA ARG A 76 -15.48 -7.45 -21.93
C ARG A 76 -15.10 -8.81 -22.50
N LYS A 77 -13.81 -9.17 -22.47
CA LYS A 77 -13.32 -10.47 -22.95
C LYS A 77 -14.02 -11.60 -22.20
N THR A 78 -14.36 -12.65 -22.92
CA THR A 78 -14.84 -13.94 -22.38
C THR A 78 -13.79 -15.00 -22.69
N ASN A 79 -13.98 -16.20 -22.14
CA ASN A 79 -13.11 -17.35 -22.38
C ASN A 79 -11.61 -17.16 -22.05
N ALA A 80 -11.25 -16.20 -21.18
CA ALA A 80 -9.86 -16.02 -20.78
C ALA A 80 -9.29 -17.16 -19.93
N CYS A 81 -10.14 -18.03 -19.38
CA CYS A 81 -9.70 -19.25 -18.70
C CYS A 81 -9.18 -20.34 -19.66
N GLY A 82 -9.31 -20.15 -20.98
CA GLY A 82 -8.74 -21.06 -21.98
C GLY A 82 -9.30 -22.48 -21.94
N LYS A 83 -10.53 -22.66 -21.44
CA LYS A 83 -11.19 -23.97 -21.41
C LYS A 83 -11.46 -24.46 -22.83
N ILE A 84 -11.38 -25.78 -23.03
CA ILE A 84 -11.68 -26.47 -24.30
C ILE A 84 -13.11 -26.13 -24.76
N ILE A 85 -14.06 -26.14 -23.82
CA ILE A 85 -15.41 -25.61 -24.05
C ILE A 85 -15.38 -24.09 -23.80
N LEU A 86 -15.84 -23.33 -24.80
CA LEU A 86 -15.96 -21.87 -24.76
C LEU A 86 -16.67 -21.40 -23.48
N CYS A 87 -15.92 -20.73 -22.61
CA CYS A 87 -16.47 -20.16 -21.38
C CYS A 87 -17.08 -18.79 -21.65
N GLY A 88 -18.41 -18.68 -21.57
CA GLY A 88 -19.15 -17.42 -21.73
C GLY A 88 -19.02 -16.44 -20.55
N VAL A 89 -18.29 -16.81 -19.49
CA VAL A 89 -18.07 -15.94 -18.33
C VAL A 89 -17.11 -14.82 -18.72
N LYS A 90 -17.47 -13.58 -18.39
CA LYS A 90 -16.59 -12.41 -18.57
C LYS A 90 -15.34 -12.58 -17.72
N CYS A 91 -14.18 -12.18 -18.25
CA CYS A 91 -12.91 -12.04 -17.54
C CYS A 91 -13.06 -11.45 -16.15
N SER A 92 -13.82 -10.35 -16.06
CA SER A 92 -14.05 -9.60 -14.82
C SER A 92 -14.57 -10.48 -13.68
N SER A 93 -15.33 -11.53 -14.01
CA SER A 93 -16.01 -12.41 -13.06
C SER A 93 -15.51 -13.86 -13.09
N CYS A 94 -14.47 -14.15 -13.87
CA CYS A 94 -13.96 -15.52 -13.98
C CYS A 94 -13.09 -15.87 -12.74
N PRO A 95 -13.37 -16.96 -12.01
CA PRO A 95 -12.66 -17.28 -10.77
C PRO A 95 -11.15 -17.52 -10.92
N THR A 96 -10.72 -18.04 -12.08
CA THR A 96 -9.32 -18.36 -12.37
C THR A 96 -8.60 -17.26 -13.16
N TYR A 97 -9.24 -16.12 -13.36
CA TYR A 97 -8.79 -15.08 -14.29
C TYR A 97 -7.35 -14.61 -14.05
N ASN A 98 -6.98 -14.35 -12.79
CA ASN A 98 -5.63 -13.86 -12.44
C ASN A 98 -4.50 -14.82 -12.87
N GLN A 99 -4.78 -16.11 -12.99
CA GLN A 99 -3.79 -17.13 -13.35
C GLN A 99 -3.81 -17.45 -14.85
N THR A 100 -4.96 -17.25 -15.50
CA THR A 100 -5.22 -17.83 -16.83
C THR A 100 -5.30 -16.78 -17.93
N CYS A 101 -5.59 -15.53 -17.61
CA CYS A 101 -5.65 -14.48 -18.62
C CYS A 101 -4.26 -14.03 -19.06
N ARG A 102 -4.02 -14.08 -20.38
CA ARG A 102 -2.77 -13.61 -21.00
C ARG A 102 -2.56 -12.11 -20.90
N ASP A 103 -3.65 -11.35 -20.87
CA ASP A 103 -3.64 -9.88 -20.73
C ASP A 103 -3.79 -9.45 -19.26
N PHE A 104 -3.53 -10.34 -18.31
CA PHE A 104 -3.63 -10.00 -16.90
C PHE A 104 -2.53 -9.02 -16.52
N GLU A 105 -2.94 -7.80 -16.15
CA GLU A 105 -2.05 -6.80 -15.57
C GLU A 105 -2.52 -6.49 -14.14
N LYS A 106 -1.67 -6.81 -13.17
CA LYS A 106 -1.98 -6.68 -11.75
C LYS A 106 -2.06 -5.21 -11.32
N GLU A 107 -3.16 -4.83 -10.69
CA GLU A 107 -3.36 -3.50 -10.13
C GLU A 107 -2.38 -3.24 -8.97
N ARG A 108 -1.66 -2.11 -9.03
CA ARG A 108 -0.68 -1.67 -8.03
C ARG A 108 -0.94 -0.23 -7.59
N CYS A 109 -0.60 0.09 -6.35
CA CYS A 109 -0.68 1.46 -5.85
C CYS A 109 0.61 2.23 -6.15
N SER A 110 0.57 3.18 -7.09
CA SER A 110 1.72 4.04 -7.41
C SER A 110 2.15 4.94 -6.25
N ARG A 111 1.27 5.19 -5.27
CA ARG A 111 1.60 5.96 -4.06
C ARG A 111 2.65 5.24 -3.21
N LEU A 112 2.71 3.92 -3.25
CA LEU A 112 3.72 3.14 -2.52
C LEU A 112 5.12 3.25 -3.13
N ASP A 113 5.24 3.75 -4.37
CA ASP A 113 6.52 3.97 -5.05
C ASP A 113 7.20 5.27 -4.59
N LYS A 114 6.47 6.14 -3.89
CA LYS A 114 6.94 7.45 -3.41
C LYS A 114 6.81 7.54 -1.90
N ALA A 115 7.64 8.38 -1.27
CA ALA A 115 7.47 8.69 0.14
C ALA A 115 6.05 9.21 0.42
N PRO A 116 5.37 8.76 1.49
CA PRO A 116 5.93 8.00 2.62
C PRO A 116 5.92 6.47 2.49
N TYR A 117 5.65 5.90 1.30
CA TYR A 117 5.61 4.44 1.05
C TYR A 117 4.55 3.68 1.87
N VAL A 118 3.63 4.42 2.48
CA VAL A 118 2.56 3.92 3.35
C VAL A 118 1.24 4.61 3.01
N CYS A 119 0.16 3.99 3.46
CA CYS A 119 -1.22 4.43 3.30
C CYS A 119 -1.69 5.35 4.44
N ASN A 120 -0.88 5.58 5.48
CA ASN A 120 -1.13 6.64 6.45
C ASN A 120 -1.30 7.98 5.69
N GLY A 121 -2.35 8.74 6.03
CA GLY A 121 -2.69 9.99 5.36
C GLY A 121 -3.12 9.84 3.89
N CYS A 122 -3.55 8.65 3.44
CA CYS A 122 -4.13 8.48 2.12
C CYS A 122 -5.51 9.18 2.04
N PRO A 123 -5.80 9.99 1.00
CA PRO A 123 -7.11 10.63 0.85
C PRO A 123 -8.23 9.61 0.63
N LYS A 124 -7.91 8.45 0.05
CA LYS A 124 -8.85 7.34 -0.13
C LYS A 124 -8.93 6.53 1.15
N LYS A 125 -10.14 6.40 1.72
CA LYS A 125 -10.40 5.52 2.87
C LYS A 125 -9.95 4.09 2.55
N ILE A 126 -9.34 3.40 3.52
CA ILE A 126 -8.82 2.04 3.36
C ILE A 126 -9.93 1.06 2.95
N SER A 127 -11.15 1.22 3.49
CA SER A 127 -12.31 0.41 3.12
C SER A 127 -12.70 0.51 1.64
N HIS A 128 -12.32 1.60 0.97
CA HIS A 128 -12.60 1.81 -0.46
C HIS A 128 -11.37 1.46 -1.31
N CYS A 129 -10.23 1.14 -0.70
CA CYS A 129 -9.02 0.75 -1.42
C CYS A 129 -9.29 -0.57 -2.14
N THR A 130 -9.04 -0.58 -3.44
CA THR A 130 -9.36 -1.71 -4.33
C THR A 130 -8.14 -2.58 -4.62
N ILE A 131 -7.00 -2.21 -4.05
CA ILE A 131 -5.69 -2.83 -4.26
C ILE A 131 -5.53 -3.90 -3.18
N ALA A 132 -5.51 -5.15 -3.63
CA ALA A 132 -5.49 -6.33 -2.77
C ALA A 132 -4.06 -6.70 -2.30
N PRO A 133 -3.94 -7.50 -1.24
CA PRO A 133 -2.67 -7.97 -0.75
C PRO A 133 -1.99 -8.93 -1.73
N ASP A 134 -0.66 -8.84 -1.78
CA ASP A 134 0.19 -9.92 -2.23
C ASP A 134 1.32 -10.11 -1.22
N GLU A 135 1.87 -11.31 -1.15
CA GLU A 135 2.99 -11.67 -0.27
C GLU A 135 4.23 -10.82 -0.56
N VAL A 136 4.30 -10.23 -1.75
CA VAL A 136 5.42 -9.42 -2.22
C VAL A 136 5.02 -7.94 -2.34
N ASN A 137 5.21 -7.19 -1.26
CA ASN A 137 5.39 -5.73 -1.26
C ASN A 137 4.26 -4.80 -1.78
N LEU A 138 3.11 -5.30 -2.22
CA LEU A 138 2.07 -4.55 -2.94
C LEU A 138 0.82 -4.21 -2.11
N THR A 139 0.81 -4.60 -0.84
CA THR A 139 -0.26 -4.31 0.13
C THR A 139 -0.36 -2.84 0.51
N PRO A 140 -1.57 -2.33 0.84
CA PRO A 140 -1.69 -1.16 1.68
C PRO A 140 -0.83 -1.34 2.93
N LYS A 141 0.19 -0.51 3.03
CA LYS A 141 1.17 -0.57 4.11
C LYS A 141 0.82 0.52 5.11
N LEU A 142 0.55 0.18 6.34
CA LEU A 142 0.43 1.16 7.41
C LEU A 142 1.64 1.04 8.32
N ILE A 143 1.89 2.10 9.05
CA ILE A 143 2.63 2.01 10.30
C ILE A 143 1.62 2.13 11.42
N ARG A 144 1.70 1.17 12.34
CA ARG A 144 1.05 1.19 13.63
C ARG A 144 2.06 0.72 14.66
N PHE A 145 2.49 1.61 15.53
CA PHE A 145 3.26 1.27 16.70
C PHE A 145 2.25 1.17 17.84
N ASN A 146 1.95 -0.07 18.26
CA ASN A 146 1.05 -0.29 19.39
C ASN A 146 1.63 0.37 20.64
N SER A 147 0.78 1.06 21.39
CA SER A 147 0.97 1.28 22.83
C SER A 147 0.74 -0.02 23.60
#